data_AF-A0AAN0VCS5-F1
#
_entry.id   AF-A0AAN0VCS5-F1
#
_cell.length_a   1.000
_cell.length_b   1.000
_cell.length_c   1.000
_cell.angle_alpha   90.00
_cell.angle_beta   90.00
_cell.angle_gamma   90.00
#
_symmetry.space_group_name_H-M   'P 1'
#
loop_
_entity.id
_entity.type
_entity.pdbx_description
1 polymer ?
#
loop_
_entity_poly.entity_id
_entity_poly.type
_entity_poly.pdbx_seq_one_letter_code
_entity_poly.pdbx_strand_id
1 'polypeptide(L)'
;MKALWVKIIRAHAAADVALMAEDDLVSLLYRWRDYAKSNEEPRRWMAEAIKDDEDFAKIVSAMMSTGKSHSVRDRVTKVHKMFSREAVEDFIGLDEAQVRCDAINPARFPDHEDSLCTLKRHLDAWRENEGDLLYM
;
A
#
# COMPACT_ATOMS: atom_id res chain seq x y z
N MET A 1 25.91 9.84 1.24
CA MET A 1 25.10 8.60 1.29
C MET A 1 23.60 8.85 1.07
N LYS A 2 22.88 9.60 1.93
CA LYS A 2 21.42 9.83 1.77
C LYS A 2 21.03 10.44 0.41
N ALA A 3 21.74 11.48 -0.04
CA ALA A 3 21.49 12.11 -1.35
C ALA A 3 21.77 11.18 -2.55
N LEU A 4 22.71 10.24 -2.42
CA LEU A 4 22.97 9.24 -3.47
C LEU A 4 21.84 8.21 -3.53
N TRP A 5 21.34 7.79 -2.37
CA TRP A 5 20.17 6.90 -2.30
C TRP A 5 18.93 7.53 -2.93
N VAL A 6 18.68 8.83 -2.70
CA VAL A 6 17.57 9.56 -3.35
C VAL A 6 17.73 9.60 -4.88
N LYS A 7 18.95 9.73 -5.40
CA LYS A 7 19.19 9.64 -6.85
C LYS A 7 18.87 8.25 -7.40
N ILE A 8 19.24 7.21 -6.67
CA ILE A 8 18.96 5.82 -7.06
C ILE A 8 17.46 5.54 -7.05
N ILE A 9 16.74 5.90 -5.98
CA ILE A 9 15.30 5.63 -5.90
C ILE A 9 14.54 6.41 -6.97
N ARG A 10 14.94 7.65 -7.29
CA ARG A 10 14.32 8.43 -8.38
C ARG A 10 14.58 7.80 -9.75
N ALA A 11 15.78 7.27 -9.98
CA ALA A 11 16.07 6.56 -11.22
C ALA A 11 15.27 5.26 -11.33
N HIS A 12 15.11 4.53 -10.22
CA HIS A 12 14.28 3.32 -10.14
C HIS A 12 12.80 3.62 -10.33
N ALA A 13 12.31 4.70 -9.71
CA ALA A 13 10.95 5.20 -9.83
C ALA A 13 10.61 5.66 -11.27
N ALA A 14 11.59 6.21 -12.01
CA ALA A 14 11.43 6.57 -13.40
C ALA A 14 11.43 5.35 -14.35
N ALA A 15 11.93 4.20 -13.90
CA ALA A 15 11.85 2.94 -14.65
C ALA A 15 10.50 2.26 -14.35
N ASP A 16 9.46 2.74 -15.06
CA ASP A 16 8.02 2.37 -15.06
C ASP A 16 7.53 1.31 -14.05
N VAL A 17 8.07 0.09 -14.06
CA VAL A 17 7.56 -1.06 -13.30
C VAL A 17 8.49 -1.57 -12.19
N ALA A 18 9.73 -1.09 -12.11
CA ALA A 18 10.74 -1.71 -11.26
C ALA A 18 10.49 -1.49 -9.76
N LEU A 19 9.95 -0.32 -9.39
CA LEU A 19 9.67 0.00 -7.99
C LEU A 19 8.36 -0.65 -7.48
N MET A 20 7.36 -0.84 -8.34
CA MET A 20 6.10 -1.50 -7.97
C MET A 20 6.27 -2.99 -7.64
N ALA A 21 7.31 -3.62 -8.18
CA ALA A 21 7.58 -5.05 -7.98
C ALA A 21 8.36 -5.35 -6.68
N GLU A 22 8.71 -4.33 -5.88
CA GLU A 22 9.47 -4.50 -4.64
C GLU A 22 8.55 -4.91 -3.48
N ASP A 23 8.91 -6.01 -2.79
CA ASP A 23 8.15 -6.57 -1.65
C ASP A 23 8.04 -5.63 -0.43
N ASP A 24 8.86 -4.57 -0.36
CA ASP A 24 8.91 -3.62 0.76
C ASP A 24 8.66 -2.18 0.31
N LEU A 25 7.71 -2.01 -0.63
CA LEU A 25 7.37 -0.74 -1.25
C LEU A 25 7.09 0.36 -0.21
N VAL A 26 6.33 0.07 0.85
CA VAL A 26 5.99 1.05 1.90
C VAL A 26 7.24 1.58 2.61
N SER A 27 8.19 0.71 2.96
CA SER A 27 9.43 1.15 3.61
C SER A 27 10.31 1.97 2.66
N LEU A 28 10.33 1.63 1.37
CA LEU A 28 11.04 2.41 0.35
C LEU A 28 10.45 3.82 0.22
N LEU A 29 9.13 3.95 0.21
CA LEU A 29 8.43 5.23 0.13
C LEU A 29 8.68 6.10 1.35
N TYR A 30 8.59 5.53 2.57
CA TYR A 30 8.91 6.27 3.78
C TYR A 30 10.38 6.69 3.84
N ARG A 31 11.30 5.82 3.41
CA ARG A 31 12.72 6.16 3.32
C ARG A 31 12.99 7.25 2.29
N TRP A 32 12.27 7.25 1.17
CA TRP A 32 12.31 8.34 0.19
C TRP A 32 11.81 9.63 0.78
N ARG A 33 10.64 9.64 1.42
CA ARG A 33 10.11 10.79 2.15
C ARG A 33 11.13 11.38 3.12
N ASP A 34 11.73 10.53 3.96
CA ASP A 34 12.63 10.94 5.04
C ASP A 34 13.97 11.48 4.53
N TYR A 35 14.45 10.98 3.39
CA TYR A 35 15.73 11.39 2.80
C TYR A 35 15.58 12.59 1.86
N ALA A 36 14.45 12.69 1.15
CA ALA A 36 14.10 13.87 0.35
C ALA A 36 13.55 15.02 1.20
N LYS A 37 13.20 14.75 2.47
CA LYS A 37 12.57 15.72 3.39
C LYS A 37 11.22 16.25 2.87
N SER A 38 10.53 15.45 2.08
CA SER A 38 9.25 15.81 1.47
C SER A 38 8.43 14.57 1.14
N ASN A 39 7.12 14.64 1.39
CA ASN A 39 6.18 13.59 0.98
C ASN A 39 5.66 13.78 -0.46
N GLU A 40 5.87 14.96 -1.04
CA GLU A 40 5.36 15.33 -2.37
C GLU A 40 5.92 14.44 -3.48
N GLU A 41 7.21 14.10 -3.41
CA GLU A 41 7.85 13.25 -4.41
C GLU A 41 7.32 11.82 -4.44
N PRO A 42 7.35 11.06 -3.32
CA PRO A 42 6.81 9.70 -3.31
C PRO A 42 5.31 9.66 -3.60
N ARG A 43 4.53 10.65 -3.12
CA ARG A 43 3.09 10.74 -3.40
C ARG A 43 2.80 11.03 -4.88
N ARG A 44 3.54 11.96 -5.50
CA ARG A 44 3.39 12.24 -6.94
C ARG A 44 3.75 11.02 -7.78
N TRP A 45 4.85 10.34 -7.43
CA TRP A 45 5.20 9.10 -8.09
C TRP A 45 4.10 8.05 -7.96
N MET A 46 3.52 7.87 -6.75
CA MET A 46 2.40 6.95 -6.54
C MET A 46 1.20 7.28 -7.44
N ALA A 47 0.82 8.55 -7.53
CA ALA A 47 -0.28 8.99 -8.40
C ALA A 47 0.00 8.78 -9.90
N GLU A 48 1.24 9.01 -10.34
CA GLU A 48 1.68 8.76 -11.72
C GLU A 48 1.80 7.26 -12.04
N ALA A 49 2.10 6.45 -11.02
CA ALA A 49 2.24 5.01 -11.09
C ALA A 49 0.87 4.33 -11.23
N ILE A 50 -0.18 4.83 -10.56
CA ILE A 50 -1.54 4.29 -10.62
C ILE A 50 -2.33 4.91 -11.78
N LYS A 51 -2.07 4.46 -13.02
CA LYS A 51 -2.76 4.99 -14.22
C LYS A 51 -4.12 4.34 -14.45
N ASP A 52 -4.25 3.06 -14.11
CA ASP A 52 -5.47 2.28 -14.29
C ASP A 52 -5.71 1.31 -13.12
N ASP A 53 -6.78 0.51 -13.23
CA ASP A 53 -7.18 -0.47 -12.21
C ASP A 53 -6.16 -1.62 -12.06
N GLU A 54 -5.41 -1.95 -13.11
CA GLU A 54 -4.38 -2.99 -13.07
C GLU A 54 -3.16 -2.51 -12.29
N ASP A 55 -2.71 -1.28 -12.54
CA ASP A 55 -1.63 -0.65 -11.79
C ASP A 55 -2.01 -0.44 -10.32
N PHE A 56 -3.27 -0.08 -10.05
CA PHE A 56 -3.79 -0.03 -8.69
C PHE A 56 -3.71 -1.39 -8.01
N ALA A 57 -4.18 -2.46 -8.67
CA ALA A 57 -4.15 -3.81 -8.11
C ALA A 57 -2.73 -4.26 -7.77
N LYS A 58 -1.75 -3.98 -8.65
CA LYS A 58 -0.33 -4.28 -8.42
C LYS A 58 0.23 -3.54 -7.20
N ILE A 59 -0.02 -2.23 -7.11
CA ILE A 59 0.45 -1.41 -5.98
C ILE A 59 -0.16 -1.85 -4.67
N VAL A 60 -1.47 -2.16 -4.65
CA VAL A 60 -2.15 -2.67 -3.46
C VAL A 60 -1.53 -3.99 -3.00
N SER A 61 -1.19 -4.89 -3.91
CA SER A 61 -0.45 -6.11 -3.55
C SER A 61 0.94 -5.82 -2.98
N ALA A 62 1.70 -4.90 -3.57
CA ALA A 62 3.04 -4.54 -3.09
C ALA A 62 3.03 -3.79 -1.74
N MET A 63 1.94 -3.08 -1.42
CA MET A 63 1.77 -2.42 -0.13
C MET A 63 1.32 -3.37 1.00
N MET A 64 0.89 -4.58 0.66
CA MET A 64 0.34 -5.53 1.62
C MET A 64 1.46 -6.21 2.41
N SER A 65 1.50 -5.99 3.72
CA SER A 65 2.42 -6.69 4.60
C SER A 65 1.87 -8.06 5.00
N THR A 66 2.75 -9.08 4.99
CA THR A 66 2.39 -10.45 5.39
C THR A 66 3.12 -10.86 6.66
N GLY A 67 2.40 -10.95 7.78
CA GLY A 67 2.88 -11.49 9.06
C GLY A 67 2.57 -12.99 9.20
N LYS A 68 3.45 -13.73 9.87
CA LYS A 68 3.20 -15.13 10.26
C LYS A 68 3.13 -15.21 11.77
N SER A 69 2.00 -15.68 12.32
CA SER A 69 1.89 -15.98 13.75
C SER A 69 2.02 -17.48 13.99
N HIS A 70 2.86 -17.84 14.95
CA HIS A 70 3.00 -19.21 15.45
C HIS A 70 2.37 -19.26 16.84
N SER A 71 1.31 -20.06 17.02
CA SER A 71 0.88 -20.43 18.36
C SER A 71 1.72 -21.62 18.82
N VAL A 72 2.29 -21.54 20.03
CA VAL A 72 3.26 -22.51 20.60
C VAL A 72 2.71 -23.95 20.71
N ARG A 73 1.42 -24.17 20.41
CA ARG A 73 0.75 -25.47 20.55
C ARG A 73 0.04 -25.97 19.30
N ASP A 74 0.04 -25.20 18.20
CA ASP A 74 -0.65 -25.58 16.97
C ASP A 74 0.31 -25.52 15.78
N ARG A 75 0.34 -26.57 14.95
CA ARG A 75 1.25 -26.67 13.79
C ARG A 75 0.80 -25.81 12.60
N VAL A 76 -0.28 -25.05 12.74
CA VAL A 76 -0.83 -24.19 11.69
C VAL A 76 -0.27 -22.78 11.85
N THR A 77 0.60 -22.39 10.91
CA THR A 77 1.00 -20.98 10.78
C THR A 77 -0.20 -20.20 10.26
N LYS A 78 -0.70 -19.25 11.05
CA LYS A 78 -1.72 -18.31 10.56
C LYS A 78 -0.99 -17.15 9.87
N VAL A 79 -1.29 -16.98 8.59
CA VAL A 79 -0.79 -15.85 7.81
C VAL A 79 -1.76 -14.69 8.01
N HIS A 80 -1.25 -13.59 8.55
CA HIS A 80 -1.99 -12.35 8.72
C HIS A 80 -1.54 -11.37 7.64
N LYS A 81 -2.48 -10.91 6.82
CA LYS A 81 -2.27 -9.88 5.80
C LYS A 81 -2.77 -8.56 6.37
N MET A 82 -1.97 -7.51 6.27
CA MET A 82 -2.25 -6.24 6.93
C MET A 82 -1.85 -5.08 6.03
N PHE A 83 -2.62 -4.00 6.11
CA PHE A 83 -2.27 -2.71 5.53
C PHE A 83 -2.03 -1.69 6.64
N SER A 84 -1.06 -0.80 6.44
CA SER A 84 -0.87 0.37 7.29
C SER A 84 -1.87 1.45 6.86
N ARG A 85 -2.76 1.88 7.77
CA ARG A 85 -3.69 2.99 7.52
C ARG A 85 -2.93 4.26 7.15
N GLU A 86 -1.86 4.55 7.89
CA GLU A 86 -1.00 5.72 7.67
C GLU A 86 -0.36 5.69 6.28
N ALA A 87 0.14 4.54 5.83
CA ALA A 87 0.75 4.43 4.51
C ALA A 87 -0.28 4.63 3.38
N VAL A 88 -1.48 4.07 3.54
CA VAL A 88 -2.57 4.27 2.57
C VAL A 88 -2.95 5.76 2.51
N GLU A 89 -3.13 6.41 3.66
CA GLU A 89 -3.46 7.84 3.72
C GLU A 89 -2.35 8.75 3.17
N ASP A 90 -1.09 8.49 3.54
CA ASP A 90 0.05 9.32 3.16
C ASP A 90 0.31 9.31 1.65
N PHE A 91 0.16 8.15 1.00
CA PHE A 91 0.60 7.94 -0.38
C PHE A 91 -0.54 7.84 -1.41
N ILE A 92 -1.73 7.39 -1.01
CA ILE A 92 -2.90 7.27 -1.91
C ILE A 92 -4.03 8.21 -1.43
N GLY A 93 -4.30 8.25 -0.13
CA GLY A 93 -5.48 8.87 0.47
C GLY A 93 -6.58 7.83 0.69
N LEU A 94 -7.17 7.80 1.88
CA LEU A 94 -8.18 6.83 2.26
C LEU A 94 -9.45 6.92 1.39
N ASP A 95 -9.91 8.15 1.11
CA ASP A 95 -11.08 8.37 0.27
C ASP A 95 -10.86 7.91 -1.18
N GLU A 96 -9.69 8.21 -1.76
CA GLU A 96 -9.35 7.78 -3.11
C GLU A 96 -9.25 6.24 -3.18
N ALA A 97 -8.59 5.62 -2.20
CA ALA A 97 -8.49 4.17 -2.12
C ALA A 97 -9.87 3.51 -2.00
N GLN A 98 -10.78 4.09 -1.20
CA GLN A 98 -12.15 3.61 -1.07
C GLN A 98 -12.90 3.67 -2.40
N VAL A 99 -12.90 4.84 -3.07
CA VAL A 99 -13.59 5.02 -4.36
C VAL A 99 -13.10 4.00 -5.40
N ARG A 100 -11.79 3.77 -5.49
CA ARG A 100 -11.21 2.78 -6.40
C ARG A 100 -11.61 1.35 -6.02
N CYS A 101 -11.52 0.98 -4.74
CA CYS A 101 -11.94 -0.35 -4.25
C CYS A 101 -13.44 -0.63 -4.41
N ASP A 102 -14.28 0.40 -4.49
CA ASP A 102 -15.71 0.25 -4.76
C ASP A 102 -16.05 0.15 -6.24
N ALA A 103 -15.24 0.76 -7.11
CA ALA A 103 -15.40 0.69 -8.57
C ALA A 103 -14.81 -0.59 -9.18
N ILE A 104 -13.70 -1.10 -8.61
CA ILE A 104 -12.99 -2.27 -9.12
C ILE A 104 -13.74 -3.56 -8.77
N ASN A 105 -13.80 -4.49 -9.72
CA ASN A 105 -14.20 -5.88 -9.48
C ASN A 105 -12.95 -6.76 -9.22
N PRO A 106 -12.68 -7.20 -7.97
CA PRO A 106 -11.49 -7.98 -7.64
C PRO A 106 -11.34 -9.27 -8.45
N ALA A 107 -12.45 -9.90 -8.85
CA ALA A 107 -12.44 -11.15 -9.62
C ALA A 107 -11.84 -11.00 -11.03
N ARG A 108 -11.64 -9.77 -11.52
CA ARG A 108 -10.94 -9.48 -12.78
C ARG A 108 -9.41 -9.54 -12.64
N PHE A 109 -8.90 -9.57 -11.41
CA PHE A 109 -7.47 -9.53 -11.09
C PHE A 109 -7.14 -10.71 -10.16
N PRO A 110 -7.18 -11.96 -10.63
CA PRO A 110 -7.04 -13.14 -9.76
C PRO A 110 -5.73 -13.17 -8.96
N ASP A 111 -4.64 -12.64 -9.52
CA ASP A 111 -3.34 -12.55 -8.84
C ASP A 111 -3.32 -11.50 -7.71
N HIS A 112 -4.25 -10.54 -7.73
CA HIS A 112 -4.33 -9.41 -6.79
C HIS A 112 -5.63 -9.39 -5.98
N GLU A 113 -6.54 -10.34 -6.22
CA GLU A 113 -7.89 -10.38 -5.68
C GLU A 113 -7.89 -10.33 -4.16
N ASP A 114 -7.02 -11.14 -3.55
CA ASP A 114 -6.90 -11.23 -2.11
C ASP A 114 -6.39 -9.91 -1.50
N SER A 115 -5.46 -9.21 -2.15
CA SER A 115 -4.95 -7.91 -1.70
C SER A 115 -6.03 -6.83 -1.79
N LEU A 116 -6.78 -6.79 -2.90
CA LEU A 116 -7.90 -5.86 -3.10
C LEU A 116 -9.02 -6.09 -2.08
N CYS A 117 -9.42 -7.35 -1.86
CA CYS A 117 -10.43 -7.71 -0.87
C CYS A 117 -9.97 -7.37 0.56
N THR A 118 -8.70 -7.62 0.86
CA THR A 118 -8.12 -7.32 2.18
C THR A 118 -8.08 -5.81 2.42
N LEU A 119 -7.63 -5.01 1.44
CA LEU A 119 -7.62 -3.55 1.54
C LEU A 119 -9.04 -3.01 1.75
N LYS A 120 -10.03 -3.47 0.97
CA LYS A 120 -11.43 -3.04 1.12
C LYS A 120 -11.95 -3.27 2.54
N ARG A 121 -11.71 -4.46 3.11
CA ARG A 121 -12.09 -4.78 4.50
C ARG A 121 -11.41 -3.87 5.51
N HIS A 122 -10.16 -3.51 5.29
CA HIS A 122 -9.45 -2.56 6.15
C HIS A 122 -10.05 -1.15 6.05
N LEU A 123 -10.35 -0.66 4.84
CA LEU A 123 -10.95 0.66 4.63
C LEU A 123 -12.34 0.76 5.29
N ASP A 124 -13.19 -0.25 5.12
CA ASP A 124 -14.50 -0.30 5.77
C ASP A 124 -14.38 -0.28 7.29
N ALA A 125 -13.48 -1.09 7.85
CA ALA A 125 -13.23 -1.13 9.29
C ALA A 125 -12.65 0.19 9.83
N TRP A 126 -11.79 0.87 9.08
CA TRP A 126 -11.24 2.17 9.50
C TRP A 126 -12.32 3.25 9.48
N ARG A 127 -13.21 3.25 8.48
CA ARG A 127 -14.35 4.18 8.39
C ARG A 127 -15.33 3.98 9.54
N GLU A 128 -15.62 2.73 9.90
CA GLU A 128 -16.48 2.41 11.05
C GLU A 128 -15.86 2.85 12.38
N ASN A 129 -14.57 2.59 12.61
CA ASN A 129 -13.88 3.02 13.83
C ASN A 129 -13.65 4.54 13.91
N GLU A 130 -13.55 5.24 12.77
CA GLU A 130 -13.50 6.71 12.74
C GLU A 130 -14.83 7.32 13.18
N GLY A 131 -15.96 6.65 12.90
CA GLY A 131 -17.25 6.97 13.47
C GLY A 131 -17.26 6.86 15.01
N ASP A 132 -16.68 5.80 15.58
CA ASP A 132 -16.60 5.61 17.04
C ASP A 132 -15.72 6.65 17.76
N LEU A 133 -14.70 7.18 17.10
CA LEU A 133 -13.85 8.26 17.64
C LEU A 133 -14.51 9.65 17.58
N LEU A 134 -15.54 9.83 16.74
CA LEU A 134 -16.31 11.08 16.64
C LEU A 134 -17.43 11.20 17.69
N TYR A 135 -17.68 10.16 18.48
CA TYR A 135 -18.68 10.12 19.55
C TYR A 135 -18.10 10.01 20.98
N MET A 136 -16.82 10.31 21.18
CA MET A 136 -16.18 10.49 22.50
C MET A 136 -15.75 11.93 22.74
#